data_AF-A0AAV1ZY57-F1
#
_entry.id   AF-A0AAV1ZY57-F1
#
_cell.length_a   1.000
_cell.length_b   1.000
_cell.length_c   1.000
_cell.angle_alpha   90.00
_cell.angle_beta   90.00
_cell.angle_gamma   90.00
#
_symmetry.space_group_name_H-M   'P 1'
#
loop_
_entity.id
_entity.type
_entity.pdbx_description
1 polymer ?
#
loop_
_entity_poly.entity_id
_entity_poly.type
_entity_poly.pdbx_seq_one_letter_code
_entity_poly.pdbx_strand_id
1 'polypeptide(L)'
;QSIIHASQQCDSKRNQNIANVCLACVTKVVVLILRKDSNMVEVTRSNFSYVFPLVEKSIKDSTFIAIDTEFTGLILGPSNESNLFDSLPERYEKLRCRATSFIPCQIGLSAFTKDKDKNSYSVETYVFYVRPCMIGSIDRIFTCQSSSAI
;
A
#
# COMPACT_ATOMS: atom_id res chain seq x y z
N GLN A 1 -9.57 4.20 -29.11
CA GLN A 1 -8.59 5.19 -29.61
C GLN A 1 -8.71 6.58 -28.95
N SER A 2 -9.38 6.70 -27.80
CA SER A 2 -9.68 8.02 -27.20
C SER A 2 -8.89 8.33 -25.92
N ILE A 3 -7.91 7.50 -25.55
CA ILE A 3 -7.12 7.66 -24.31
C ILE A 3 -5.75 8.28 -24.58
N ILE A 4 -5.24 8.18 -25.81
CA ILE A 4 -3.87 8.62 -26.15
C ILE A 4 -3.80 10.12 -26.50
N HIS A 5 -4.92 10.75 -26.86
CA HIS A 5 -4.91 12.15 -27.30
C HIS A 5 -4.83 13.20 -26.17
N ALA A 6 -5.01 12.81 -24.91
CA ALA A 6 -4.89 13.73 -23.77
C ALA A 6 -3.43 13.92 -23.29
N SER A 7 -2.51 13.03 -23.69
CA SER A 7 -1.14 13.01 -23.18
C SER A 7 -0.20 14.01 -23.87
N GLN A 8 -0.53 14.51 -25.05
CA GLN A 8 0.39 15.36 -25.84
C GLN A 8 0.13 16.86 -25.75
N GLN A 9 -0.94 17.31 -25.08
CA GLN A 9 -1.26 18.74 -25.00
C GLN A 9 -0.81 19.40 -23.68
N CYS A 10 -0.17 18.63 -22.78
CA CYS A 10 0.28 19.08 -21.46
C CYS A 10 1.80 19.28 -21.38
N ASP A 11 2.47 19.58 -22.50
CA ASP A 11 3.95 19.63 -22.56
C ASP A 11 4.58 21.03 -22.67
N SER A 12 3.81 22.13 -22.73
CA SER A 12 4.39 23.47 -22.95
C SER A 12 4.26 24.50 -21.82
N LYS A 13 3.73 24.14 -20.64
CA LYS A 13 3.65 25.06 -19.49
C LYS A 13 4.07 24.38 -18.20
N ARG A 14 5.33 23.94 -18.18
CA ARG A 14 5.93 23.15 -17.10
C ARG A 14 6.85 24.02 -16.25
N ASN A 15 6.30 24.70 -15.23
CA ASN A 15 7.04 24.95 -13.99
C ASN A 15 6.12 25.47 -12.87
N GLN A 16 6.30 24.86 -11.68
CA GLN A 16 5.78 25.24 -10.35
C GLN A 16 4.36 24.82 -9.89
N ASN A 17 3.45 24.31 -10.72
CA ASN A 17 2.09 23.93 -10.27
C ASN A 17 1.75 22.42 -10.25
N ILE A 18 2.70 21.52 -10.52
CA ILE A 18 2.42 20.08 -10.69
C ILE A 18 2.11 19.35 -9.37
N ALA A 19 2.68 19.78 -8.24
CA ALA A 19 2.44 19.13 -6.95
C ALA A 19 0.97 19.28 -6.50
N ASN A 20 0.37 20.46 -6.69
CA ASN A 20 -1.00 20.74 -6.25
C ASN A 20 -2.07 20.15 -7.18
N VAL A 21 -1.78 20.03 -8.49
CA VAL A 21 -2.73 19.43 -9.45
C VAL A 21 -2.76 17.91 -9.30
N CYS A 22 -1.62 17.27 -9.01
CA CYS A 22 -1.56 15.83 -8.76
C CYS A 22 -2.33 15.47 -7.48
N LEU A 23 -2.15 16.24 -6.41
CA LEU A 23 -2.86 16.00 -5.14
C LEU A 23 -4.38 16.23 -5.28
N ALA A 24 -4.81 17.30 -5.97
CA ALA A 24 -6.24 17.59 -6.15
C ALA A 24 -6.97 16.59 -7.07
N CYS A 25 -6.29 16.03 -8.08
CA CYS A 25 -6.88 15.05 -9.00
C CYS A 25 -7.03 13.67 -8.33
N VAL A 26 -6.02 13.24 -7.55
CA VAL A 26 -6.09 11.95 -6.82
C VAL A 26 -7.10 12.03 -5.67
N THR A 27 -7.16 13.16 -4.95
CA THR A 27 -8.05 13.29 -3.77
C THR A 27 -9.53 13.32 -4.16
N LYS A 28 -9.90 13.95 -5.29
CA LYS A 28 -11.32 13.98 -5.73
C LYS A 28 -11.81 12.66 -6.31
N VAL A 29 -10.93 11.85 -6.91
CA VAL A 29 -11.30 10.53 -7.45
C VAL A 29 -11.56 9.52 -6.33
N VAL A 30 -10.77 9.57 -5.25
CA VAL A 30 -10.93 8.65 -4.11
C VAL A 30 -12.21 8.93 -3.30
N VAL A 31 -12.57 10.21 -3.11
CA VAL A 31 -13.72 10.59 -2.25
C VAL A 31 -15.09 10.27 -2.86
N LEU A 32 -15.21 10.17 -4.19
CA LEU A 32 -16.50 9.90 -4.86
C LEU A 32 -16.88 8.41 -4.94
N ILE A 33 -15.98 7.49 -4.59
CA ILE A 33 -16.13 6.07 -4.92
C ILE A 33 -16.66 5.20 -3.76
N LEU A 34 -16.50 5.63 -2.50
CA LEU A 34 -16.85 4.78 -1.35
C LEU A 34 -18.29 5.00 -0.89
N ARG A 35 -19.21 4.12 -1.34
CA ARG A 35 -20.45 3.88 -0.58
C ARG A 35 -20.07 3.38 0.81
N LYS A 36 -20.78 3.90 1.81
CA LYS A 36 -20.52 3.88 3.26
C LYS A 36 -20.52 2.51 3.96
N ASP A 37 -20.59 1.40 3.22
CA ASP A 37 -20.69 0.05 3.80
C ASP A 37 -19.44 -0.77 3.49
N SER A 38 -18.27 -0.24 3.84
CA SER A 38 -17.01 -1.00 3.76
C SER A 38 -16.97 -1.99 4.92
N ASN A 39 -17.29 -3.26 4.67
CA ASN A 39 -17.02 -4.31 5.64
C ASN A 39 -15.52 -4.57 5.67
N MET A 40 -14.87 -4.16 6.75
CA MET A 40 -13.48 -4.47 7.03
C MET A 40 -13.40 -5.79 7.80
N VAL A 41 -12.59 -6.73 7.34
CA VAL A 41 -12.38 -8.03 7.97
C VAL A 41 -10.97 -8.06 8.57
N GLU A 42 -10.90 -8.20 9.89
CA GLU A 42 -9.64 -8.46 10.58
C GLU A 42 -9.22 -9.92 10.38
N VAL A 43 -8.04 -10.13 9.79
CA VAL A 43 -7.47 -11.44 9.52
C VAL A 43 -6.34 -11.73 10.50
N THR A 44 -6.57 -12.71 11.35
CA THR A 44 -5.67 -13.20 12.38
C THR A 44 -5.28 -14.66 12.09
N ARG A 45 -4.30 -15.18 12.83
CA ARG A 45 -3.88 -16.58 12.70
C ARG A 45 -5.04 -17.58 12.91
N SER A 46 -5.95 -17.31 13.85
CA SER A 46 -7.05 -18.24 14.14
C SER A 46 -8.11 -18.28 13.05
N ASN A 47 -8.18 -17.24 12.21
CA ASN A 47 -9.18 -17.12 11.17
C ASN A 47 -8.69 -17.24 9.74
N PHE A 48 -7.38 -17.14 9.53
CA PHE A 48 -6.80 -17.10 8.20
C PHE A 48 -7.28 -18.24 7.30
N SER A 49 -7.34 -19.49 7.81
CA SER A 49 -7.74 -20.65 7.01
C SER A 49 -9.16 -20.58 6.45
N TYR A 50 -10.10 -19.96 7.18
CA TYR A 50 -11.49 -19.84 6.73
C TYR A 50 -11.75 -18.55 5.94
N VAL A 51 -10.99 -17.48 6.20
CA VAL A 51 -11.10 -16.21 5.47
C VAL A 51 -10.34 -16.26 4.13
N PHE A 52 -9.29 -17.07 4.03
CA PHE A 52 -8.43 -17.12 2.85
C PHE A 52 -9.18 -17.38 1.53
N PRO A 53 -10.14 -18.32 1.43
CA PRO A 53 -10.92 -18.51 0.20
C PRO A 53 -11.74 -17.27 -0.20
N LEU A 54 -12.23 -16.51 0.79
CA LEU A 54 -12.97 -15.28 0.55
C LEU A 54 -12.05 -14.18 0.01
N VAL A 55 -10.88 -13.99 0.64
CA VAL A 55 -9.84 -13.07 0.15
C VAL A 55 -9.44 -13.38 -1.29
N GLU A 56 -9.17 -14.67 -1.57
CA GLU A 56 -8.78 -15.12 -2.90
C GLU A 56 -9.85 -14.80 -3.94
N LYS A 57 -11.13 -15.04 -3.60
CA LYS A 57 -12.26 -14.68 -4.45
C LYS A 57 -12.35 -13.18 -4.67
N SER A 58 -12.29 -12.36 -3.61
CA SER A 58 -12.34 -10.90 -3.73
C SER A 58 -11.25 -10.35 -4.64
N ILE A 59 -10.01 -10.88 -4.55
CA ILE A 59 -8.92 -10.49 -5.44
C ILE A 59 -9.24 -10.86 -6.89
N LYS A 60 -9.70 -12.09 -7.15
CA LYS A 60 -10.04 -12.58 -8.50
C LYS A 60 -11.18 -11.79 -9.15
N ASP A 61 -12.18 -11.42 -8.37
CA ASP A 61 -13.38 -10.71 -8.84
C ASP A 61 -13.16 -9.19 -8.92
N SER A 62 -12.10 -8.67 -8.30
CA SER A 62 -11.80 -7.23 -8.29
C SER A 62 -11.34 -6.70 -9.64
N THR A 63 -11.62 -5.43 -9.89
CA THR A 63 -11.08 -4.65 -11.01
C THR A 63 -9.65 -4.19 -10.72
N PHE A 64 -9.36 -3.82 -9.47
CA PHE A 64 -8.03 -3.51 -8.97
C PHE A 64 -7.97 -3.71 -7.46
N ILE A 65 -6.75 -3.77 -6.93
CA ILE A 65 -6.49 -3.85 -5.49
C ILE A 65 -5.64 -2.66 -5.03
N ALA A 66 -5.80 -2.26 -3.77
CA ALA A 66 -4.90 -1.38 -3.06
C ALA A 66 -4.28 -2.15 -1.88
N ILE A 67 -2.98 -1.96 -1.66
CA ILE A 67 -2.23 -2.59 -0.56
C ILE A 67 -1.55 -1.48 0.22
N ASP A 68 -1.59 -1.60 1.54
CA ASP A 68 -0.85 -0.76 2.48
C ASP A 68 -0.26 -1.62 3.59
N THR A 69 0.81 -1.16 4.23
CA THR A 69 1.53 -1.97 5.23
C THR A 69 2.01 -1.11 6.38
N GLU A 70 1.79 -1.59 7.61
CA GLU A 70 2.35 -0.99 8.81
C GLU A 70 3.62 -1.74 9.22
N PHE A 71 4.70 -1.00 9.44
CA PHE A 71 6.01 -1.55 9.82
C PHE A 71 6.31 -1.31 11.29
N THR A 72 7.17 -2.16 11.87
CA THR A 72 7.71 -1.97 13.23
C THR A 72 8.63 -0.75 13.36
N GLY A 73 8.98 -0.10 12.25
CA GLY A 73 9.76 1.13 12.19
C GLY A 73 10.08 1.52 10.75
N LEU A 74 10.66 2.71 10.59
CA LEU A 74 11.00 3.29 9.28
C LEU A 74 12.46 3.77 9.21
N ILE A 75 13.03 4.17 10.34
CA ILE A 75 14.33 4.83 10.45
C ILE A 75 15.29 3.91 11.20
N LEU A 76 16.33 3.43 10.50
CA LEU A 76 17.35 2.54 11.08
C LEU A 76 18.52 3.33 11.70
N GLY A 77 18.75 4.56 11.25
CA GLY A 77 19.84 5.43 11.69
C GLY A 77 20.31 6.38 10.59
N PRO A 78 21.12 7.40 10.92
CA PRO A 78 21.47 8.49 10.01
C PRO A 78 22.22 8.04 8.74
N SER A 79 22.99 6.95 8.80
CA SER A 79 23.71 6.39 7.65
C SER A 79 22.80 5.74 6.60
N ASN A 80 21.58 5.36 7.01
CA ASN A 80 20.61 4.67 6.16
C ASN A 80 19.49 5.60 5.68
N GLU A 81 19.59 6.89 5.99
CA GLU A 81 18.66 7.90 5.49
C GLU A 81 19.03 8.31 4.07
N SER A 82 17.99 8.46 3.25
CA SER A 82 18.15 8.88 1.87
C SER A 82 18.57 10.35 1.83
N ASN A 83 19.63 10.64 1.09
CA ASN A 83 20.12 11.99 0.83
C ASN A 83 19.67 12.45 -0.56
N LEU A 84 19.57 13.77 -0.74
CA LEU A 84 19.28 14.40 -2.02
C LEU A 84 20.35 14.07 -3.08
N PHE A 85 21.59 13.85 -2.64
CA PHE A 85 22.72 13.55 -3.51
C PHE A 85 22.96 12.07 -3.75
N ASP A 86 22.15 11.18 -3.17
CA ASP A 86 22.26 9.74 -3.41
C ASP A 86 21.94 9.42 -4.88
N SER A 87 22.77 8.60 -5.49
CA SER A 87 22.45 7.90 -6.72
C SER A 87 21.32 6.88 -6.50
N LEU A 88 20.68 6.44 -7.59
CA LEU A 88 19.61 5.43 -7.50
C LEU A 88 20.07 4.12 -6.80
N PRO A 89 21.26 3.56 -7.10
CA PRO A 89 21.76 2.38 -6.39
C PRO A 89 21.98 2.60 -4.89
N GLU A 90 22.55 3.74 -4.49
CA GLU A 90 22.79 4.06 -3.07
C GLU A 90 21.47 4.18 -2.31
N ARG A 91 20.48 4.85 -2.91
CA ARG A 91 19.14 4.99 -2.33
C ARG A 91 18.45 3.63 -2.20
N TYR A 92 18.56 2.77 -3.21
CA TYR A 92 18.04 1.40 -3.15
C TYR A 92 18.68 0.62 -2.00
N GLU A 93 20.00 0.67 -1.87
CA GLU A 93 20.72 -0.08 -0.83
C GLU A 93 20.29 0.37 0.58
N LYS A 94 20.21 1.69 0.82
CA LYS A 94 19.71 2.25 2.07
C LYS A 94 18.28 1.83 2.39
N LEU A 95 17.39 1.89 1.38
CA LEU A 95 16.00 1.47 1.53
C LEU A 95 15.89 -0.04 1.81
N ARG A 96 16.68 -0.86 1.11
CA ARG A 96 16.75 -2.30 1.33
C ARG A 96 17.15 -2.61 2.76
N CYS A 97 18.21 -1.99 3.27
CA CYS A 97 18.67 -2.17 4.65
C CYS A 97 17.58 -1.84 5.68
N ARG A 98 16.82 -0.76 5.46
CA ARG A 98 15.67 -0.40 6.31
C ARG A 98 14.56 -1.44 6.22
N ALA A 99 14.14 -1.79 5.01
CA ALA A 99 13.03 -2.71 4.74
C ALA A 99 13.30 -4.16 5.17
N THR A 100 14.57 -4.55 5.32
CA THR A 100 14.94 -5.87 5.86
C THR A 100 15.14 -5.88 7.38
N SER A 101 15.35 -4.72 8.00
CA SER A 101 15.54 -4.59 9.45
C SER A 101 14.22 -4.44 10.21
N PHE A 102 13.25 -3.73 9.62
CA PHE A 102 11.89 -3.63 10.12
C PHE A 102 10.99 -4.61 9.39
N ILE A 103 10.00 -5.14 10.10
CA ILE A 103 9.05 -6.09 9.52
C ILE A 103 7.68 -5.45 9.38
N PRO A 104 6.88 -5.83 8.37
CA PRO A 104 5.47 -5.48 8.35
C PRO A 104 4.76 -6.25 9.47
N CYS A 105 4.07 -5.52 10.35
CA CYS A 105 3.23 -6.10 11.40
C CYS A 105 1.75 -6.15 10.99
N GLN A 106 1.34 -5.29 10.06
CA GLN A 106 0.02 -5.34 9.44
C GLN A 106 0.11 -5.16 7.93
N ILE A 107 -0.79 -5.83 7.21
CA ILE A 107 -0.98 -5.65 5.77
C ILE A 107 -2.46 -5.34 5.55
N GLY A 108 -2.76 -4.16 5.03
CA GLY A 108 -4.08 -3.79 4.54
C GLY A 108 -4.22 -4.17 3.07
N LEU A 109 -5.33 -4.82 2.71
CA LEU A 109 -5.68 -5.15 1.33
C LEU A 109 -7.12 -4.72 1.07
N SER A 110 -7.34 -3.89 0.06
CA SER A 110 -8.68 -3.49 -0.39
C SER A 110 -8.90 -3.92 -1.83
N ALA A 111 -9.90 -4.74 -2.06
CA ALA A 111 -10.30 -5.24 -3.38
C ALA A 111 -11.50 -4.43 -3.90
N PHE A 112 -11.33 -3.76 -5.04
CA PHE A 112 -12.34 -2.86 -5.61
C PHE A 112 -13.01 -3.49 -6.83
N THR A 113 -14.33 -3.63 -6.79
CA THR A 113 -15.12 -4.20 -7.88
C THR A 113 -16.03 -3.14 -8.46
N LYS A 114 -15.93 -2.89 -9.77
CA LYS A 114 -16.78 -1.92 -10.46
C LYS A 114 -18.21 -2.46 -10.58
N ASP A 115 -19.18 -1.69 -10.09
CA ASP A 115 -20.59 -1.96 -10.37
C ASP A 115 -20.83 -1.72 -11.88
N LYS A 116 -21.44 -2.69 -12.57
CA LYS A 116 -21.67 -2.61 -14.03
C LYS A 116 -22.79 -1.63 -14.37
N ASP A 117 -23.74 -1.46 -13.47
CA ASP A 117 -24.96 -0.68 -13.69
C ASP A 117 -24.85 0.72 -13.07
N LYS A 118 -23.87 0.94 -12.20
CA LYS A 118 -23.63 2.22 -11.51
C LYS A 118 -22.19 2.69 -11.71
N ASN A 119 -21.98 3.99 -11.78
CA ASN A 119 -20.62 4.57 -11.76
C ASN A 119 -20.03 4.59 -10.33
N SER A 120 -19.95 3.43 -9.69
CA SER A 120 -19.43 3.25 -8.34
C SER A 120 -18.62 1.95 -8.22
N TYR A 121 -17.82 1.85 -7.17
CA TYR A 121 -17.15 0.60 -6.81
C TYR A 121 -17.68 0.10 -5.46
N SER A 122 -17.76 -1.21 -5.32
CA SER A 122 -17.79 -1.86 -4.00
C SER A 122 -16.36 -2.17 -3.57
N VAL A 123 -16.12 -2.17 -2.27
CA VAL A 123 -14.81 -2.50 -1.71
C VAL A 123 -14.96 -3.56 -0.63
N GLU A 124 -14.06 -4.55 -0.66
CA GLU A 124 -13.85 -5.50 0.43
C GLU A 124 -12.46 -5.28 1.00
N THR A 125 -12.36 -4.98 2.29
CA THR A 125 -11.09 -4.62 2.93
C THR A 125 -10.72 -5.67 3.97
N TYR A 126 -9.46 -6.10 3.95
CA TYR A 126 -8.86 -7.08 4.83
C TYR A 126 -7.65 -6.48 5.54
N VAL A 127 -7.55 -6.68 6.85
CA VAL A 127 -6.39 -6.27 7.65
C VAL A 127 -5.72 -7.50 8.21
N PHE A 128 -4.57 -7.89 7.67
CA PHE A 128 -3.81 -9.06 8.11
C PHE A 128 -2.83 -8.66 9.22
N TYR A 129 -2.97 -9.28 10.39
CA TYR A 129 -1.98 -9.14 11.46
C TYR A 129 -0.88 -10.19 11.28
N VAL A 130 0.32 -9.73 10.90
CA VAL A 130 1.46 -10.58 10.59
C VAL A 130 2.44 -10.57 11.76
N ARG A 131 2.84 -11.75 12.20
CA ARG A 131 3.87 -11.93 13.22
C ARG A 131 4.90 -12.95 12.71
N PRO A 132 6.21 -12.69 12.85
CA PRO A 132 7.21 -13.72 12.61
C PRO A 132 6.91 -14.93 13.50
N CYS A 133 6.83 -16.09 12.89
CA CYS A 133 6.80 -17.37 13.59
C CYS A 133 8.15 -18.05 13.33
N MET A 134 8.72 -18.66 14.36
CA MET A 134 9.85 -19.56 14.17
C MET A 134 9.40 -20.73 13.30
N ILE A 135 10.16 -21.01 12.24
CA ILE A 135 9.95 -22.18 11.37
C ILE A 135 11.26 -22.98 11.40
N GLY A 136 11.22 -24.16 12.02
CA GLY A 136 12.42 -24.96 12.25
C GLY A 136 13.43 -24.24 13.14
N SER A 137 14.69 -24.17 12.71
CA SER A 137 15.79 -23.54 13.44
C SER A 137 16.07 -22.08 13.04
N ILE A 138 15.19 -21.46 12.23
CA ILE A 138 15.38 -20.07 11.81
C ILE A 138 14.70 -19.15 12.84
N ASP A 139 15.52 -18.44 13.59
CA ASP A 139 15.08 -17.35 14.45
C ASP A 139 15.29 -16.00 13.76
N ARG A 140 14.22 -15.21 13.64
CA ARG A 140 14.23 -13.92 12.92
C ARG A 140 14.29 -12.79 13.93
N ILE A 141 15.42 -12.12 13.98
CA ILE A 141 15.60 -10.90 14.77
C ILE A 141 15.17 -9.70 13.92
N PHE A 142 14.37 -8.81 14.50
CA PHE A 142 13.90 -7.59 13.85
C PHE A 142 13.98 -6.41 14.82
N THR A 143 14.00 -5.19 14.28
CA THR A 143 14.06 -3.95 15.05
C THR A 143 12.66 -3.36 15.24
N CYS A 144 12.45 -2.70 16.36
CA CYS A 144 11.29 -1.82 16.59
C CYS A 144 11.77 -0.40 16.83
N GLN A 145 11.13 0.58 16.18
CA GLN A 145 11.38 1.99 16.40
C GLN A 145 10.27 2.57 17.28
N SER A 146 10.59 3.05 18.48
CA SER A 146 9.59 3.53 19.44
C SER A 146 8.71 4.66 18.92
N SER A 147 9.26 5.56 18.09
CA SER A 147 8.48 6.65 17.48
C SER A 147 7.51 6.20 16.38
N SER A 148 7.61 4.93 15.97
CA SER A 148 6.73 4.29 14.98
C SER A 148 5.83 3.23 15.61
N ALA A 149 5.94 3.02 16.93
CA ALA A 149 5.01 2.16 17.64
C ALA A 149 3.64 2.83 17.66
N ILE A 150 2.66 2.18 17.03
CA ILE A 150 1.24 2.54 17.01
C ILE A 150 0.61 2.15 18.35
#